data_AF-A0A0D8Y836-F1
#
_entry.id   AF-A0A0D8Y836-F1
#
_cell.length_a   1.000
_cell.length_b   1.000
_cell.length_c   1.000
_cell.angle_alpha   90.00
_cell.angle_beta   90.00
_cell.angle_gamma   90.00
#
_symmetry.space_group_name_H-M   'P 1'
#
loop_
_entity.id
_entity.type
_entity.pdbx_description
1 polymer ?
#
loop_
_entity_poly.entity_id
_entity_poly.type
_entity_poly.pdbx_seq_one_letter_code
_entity_poly.pdbx_strand_id
1 'polypeptide(L)'
;MMRTNILNDHQVGFRNRAVADYLQNCGYLESLQIFKQEASLSENDHKTMTGMLEKKWTSVLRLQKKVNDLEAKLAEAEKEISHGAPSREKRQPSEWIPRPPERYSLTGHRAPVTRVIFHPVWSVMASCSEDSTIKIWDYESGEFERSLKGHTDAVQDIAFEKTGKLLVSCSADMSIKVWEFGGSYMCVKTLKGHDHNISSVAFLPSGDAILSASRDHTIKLWEVASGYCVHTFRGHSEWVRMVRVSHDGLLFASASNDQSVMVWSLQSKTVKATLREHEHVVECIEWAPDTALAPIRTEAGHKANGDLGAGPTHVVVSGSRDKTIKVWDALTGTVMFSLIGHDNWVRGLRFHPKGKFLVSVADDKTLRVWDVAQRRCAKTIDAHQHFVTSVDFHITAPFVITSSVDMTCKVWECR
;
A
#
# COMPACT_ATOMS: atom_id res chain seq x y z
N MET A 1 -27.20 23.33 -33.41
CA MET A 1 -27.66 22.42 -32.35
C MET A 1 -27.59 23.14 -31.02
N MET A 2 -28.72 23.27 -30.34
CA MET A 2 -28.87 24.00 -29.08
C MET A 2 -27.88 23.51 -28.03
N ARG A 3 -27.05 24.42 -27.49
CA ARG A 3 -26.29 24.16 -26.26
C ARG A 3 -27.31 24.03 -25.14
N THR A 4 -27.62 22.81 -24.73
CA THR A 4 -28.32 22.57 -23.47
C THR A 4 -27.46 23.17 -22.36
N ASN A 5 -27.98 24.17 -21.65
CA ASN A 5 -27.34 24.66 -20.44
C ASN A 5 -27.44 23.53 -19.40
N ILE A 6 -26.33 22.81 -19.22
CA ILE A 6 -26.22 21.61 -18.36
C ILE A 6 -26.33 21.96 -16.85
N LEU A 7 -26.37 23.25 -16.49
CA LEU A 7 -26.28 23.71 -15.11
C LEU A 7 -27.60 24.33 -14.64
N ASN A 8 -28.09 23.87 -13.49
CA ASN A 8 -29.26 24.43 -12.81
C ASN A 8 -28.90 25.80 -12.19
N ASP A 9 -29.84 26.72 -12.01
CA ASP A 9 -29.57 28.11 -11.57
C ASP A 9 -28.78 28.19 -10.25
N HIS A 10 -29.03 27.25 -9.33
CA HIS A 10 -28.28 27.11 -8.09
C HIS A 10 -26.79 26.76 -8.32
N GLN A 11 -26.49 25.93 -9.32
CA GLN A 11 -25.12 25.55 -9.68
C GLN A 11 -24.37 26.69 -10.37
N VAL A 12 -25.10 27.51 -11.15
CA VAL A 12 -24.56 28.73 -11.76
C VAL A 12 -24.20 29.75 -10.68
N GLY A 13 -25.09 29.98 -9.71
CA GLY A 13 -24.82 30.86 -8.57
C GLY A 13 -23.60 30.39 -7.75
N PHE A 14 -23.50 29.08 -7.50
CA PHE A 14 -22.34 28.49 -6.81
C PHE A 14 -21.03 28.69 -7.57
N ARG A 15 -21.03 28.44 -8.90
CA ARG A 15 -19.86 28.62 -9.75
C ARG A 15 -19.40 30.08 -9.74
N ASN A 16 -20.32 31.00 -9.92
CA ASN A 16 -20.01 32.43 -9.99
C ASN A 16 -19.42 32.93 -8.65
N ARG A 17 -19.91 32.44 -7.51
CA ARG A 17 -19.33 32.73 -6.18
C ARG A 17 -17.90 32.19 -6.03
N ALA A 18 -17.63 30.96 -6.48
CA ALA A 18 -16.30 30.37 -6.41
C ALA A 18 -15.28 31.07 -7.32
N VAL A 19 -15.72 31.58 -8.48
CA VAL A 19 -14.87 32.38 -9.39
C VAL A 19 -14.57 33.75 -8.81
N ALA A 20 -15.56 34.41 -8.21
CA ALA A 20 -15.34 35.70 -7.54
C ALA A 20 -14.36 35.59 -6.37
N ASP A 21 -14.48 34.54 -5.55
CA ASP A 21 -13.56 34.27 -4.44
C ASP A 21 -12.13 33.99 -4.93
N TYR A 22 -11.96 33.28 -6.04
CA TYR A 22 -10.65 33.06 -6.68
C TYR A 22 -10.02 34.36 -7.17
N LEU A 23 -10.76 35.20 -7.91
CA LEU A 23 -10.27 36.49 -8.40
C LEU A 23 -9.87 37.42 -7.25
N GLN A 24 -10.62 37.39 -6.15
CA GLN A 24 -10.31 38.14 -4.94
C GLN A 24 -8.99 37.65 -4.30
N ASN A 25 -8.81 36.33 -4.15
CA ASN A 25 -7.62 35.74 -3.55
C ASN A 25 -6.36 35.94 -4.40
N CYS A 26 -6.49 35.99 -5.73
CA CYS A 26 -5.38 36.26 -6.65
C CYS A 26 -5.07 37.76 -6.82
N GLY A 27 -5.85 38.66 -6.20
CA GLY A 27 -5.63 40.11 -6.26
C GLY A 27 -6.08 40.78 -7.57
N TYR A 28 -6.88 40.11 -8.39
CA TYR A 28 -7.39 40.66 -9.67
C TYR A 28 -8.66 41.51 -9.44
N LEU A 29 -8.49 42.65 -8.78
CA LEU A 29 -9.59 43.51 -8.31
C LEU A 29 -10.43 44.11 -9.45
N GLU A 30 -9.81 44.50 -10.56
CA GLU A 30 -10.50 45.08 -11.72
C GLU A 30 -11.38 44.04 -12.42
N SER A 31 -10.83 42.83 -12.66
CA SER A 31 -11.58 41.71 -13.24
C SER A 31 -12.71 41.23 -12.33
N LEU A 32 -12.53 41.30 -11.01
CA LEU A 32 -13.55 40.96 -10.04
C LEU A 32 -14.74 41.92 -10.08
N GLN A 33 -14.51 43.23 -10.22
CA GLN A 33 -15.60 44.21 -10.30
C GLN A 33 -16.44 44.03 -11.57
N ILE A 34 -15.77 43.83 -12.71
CA ILE A 34 -16.44 43.55 -14.00
C ILE A 34 -17.25 42.26 -13.90
N PHE A 35 -16.66 41.19 -13.36
CA PHE A 35 -17.32 39.90 -13.22
C PHE A 35 -18.53 39.93 -12.27
N LYS A 36 -18.45 40.70 -11.16
CA LYS A 36 -19.59 40.89 -10.24
C LYS A 36 -20.76 41.59 -10.91
N GLN A 37 -20.50 42.57 -11.77
CA GLN A 37 -21.52 43.29 -12.54
C GLN A 37 -22.19 42.38 -13.58
N GLU A 38 -21.40 41.58 -14.29
CA GLU A 38 -21.90 40.66 -15.33
C GLU A 38 -22.67 39.47 -14.73
N ALA A 39 -22.27 38.99 -13.55
CA ALA A 39 -22.86 37.84 -12.87
C ALA A 39 -24.02 38.17 -11.92
N SER A 40 -24.43 39.44 -11.78
CA SER A 40 -25.50 39.91 -10.88
C SER A 40 -25.38 39.40 -9.43
N LEU A 41 -24.16 39.36 -8.90
CA LEU A 41 -23.87 38.89 -7.53
C LEU A 41 -24.09 40.05 -6.53
N SER A 42 -24.89 39.84 -5.47
CA SER A 42 -25.09 40.84 -4.41
C SER A 42 -23.87 40.94 -3.48
N GLU A 43 -23.59 42.14 -2.95
CA GLU A 43 -22.42 42.43 -2.12
C GLU A 43 -22.37 41.69 -0.77
N ASN A 44 -23.47 41.05 -0.32
CA ASN A 44 -23.62 40.57 1.06
C ASN A 44 -23.66 39.05 1.26
N ASP A 45 -23.41 38.22 0.24
CA ASP A 45 -23.35 36.75 0.41
C ASP A 45 -21.95 36.27 0.83
N HIS A 46 -21.55 36.60 2.07
CA HIS A 46 -20.28 36.19 2.67
C HIS A 46 -20.29 34.71 3.10
N LYS A 47 -20.19 33.80 2.14
CA LYS A 47 -19.70 32.44 2.39
C LYS A 47 -18.36 32.27 1.69
N THR A 48 -17.26 32.45 2.40
CA THR A 48 -15.89 32.27 1.91
C THR A 48 -15.74 30.88 1.30
N MET A 49 -15.34 30.81 0.02
CA MET A 49 -15.22 29.57 -0.76
C MET A 49 -13.77 29.22 -1.09
N THR A 50 -12.87 29.59 -0.18
CA THR A 50 -11.42 29.63 -0.36
C THR A 50 -10.86 28.32 -0.93
N GLY A 51 -10.23 28.41 -2.10
CA GLY A 51 -9.56 27.29 -2.78
C GLY A 51 -10.50 26.22 -3.37
N MET A 52 -11.82 26.42 -3.35
CA MET A 52 -12.77 25.41 -3.85
C MET A 52 -12.76 25.31 -5.39
N LEU A 53 -12.53 26.43 -6.09
CA LEU A 53 -12.38 26.44 -7.54
C LEU A 53 -11.16 25.62 -7.98
N GLU A 54 -10.02 25.80 -7.32
CA GLU A 54 -8.78 25.06 -7.60
C GLU A 54 -8.92 23.56 -7.31
N LYS A 55 -9.55 23.18 -6.19
CA LYS A 55 -9.84 21.77 -5.85
C LYS A 55 -10.77 21.11 -6.87
N LYS A 56 -11.81 21.83 -7.33
CA LYS A 56 -12.70 21.33 -8.39
C LYS A 56 -11.99 21.29 -9.74
N TRP A 57 -11.18 22.29 -10.07
CA TRP A 57 -10.42 22.36 -11.32
C TRP A 57 -9.39 21.23 -11.43
N THR A 58 -8.62 20.97 -10.38
CA THR A 58 -7.68 19.83 -10.32
C THR A 58 -8.41 18.49 -10.43
N SER A 59 -9.56 18.35 -9.78
CA SER A 59 -10.42 17.17 -9.93
C SER A 59 -10.96 17.02 -11.36
N VAL A 60 -11.37 18.12 -12.01
CA VAL A 60 -11.85 18.15 -13.40
C VAL A 60 -10.72 17.83 -14.36
N LEU A 61 -9.52 18.37 -14.17
CA LEU A 61 -8.34 18.06 -14.99
C LEU A 61 -8.00 16.57 -14.90
N ARG A 62 -8.07 16.00 -13.69
CA ARG A 62 -7.87 14.56 -13.47
C ARG A 62 -8.95 13.72 -14.15
N LEU A 63 -10.22 14.13 -14.05
CA LEU A 63 -11.32 13.47 -14.73
C LEU A 63 -11.19 13.57 -16.25
N GLN A 64 -10.79 14.73 -16.78
CA GLN A 64 -10.57 14.93 -18.21
C GLN A 64 -9.42 14.07 -18.73
N LYS A 65 -8.29 14.02 -18.01
CA LYS A 65 -7.16 13.12 -18.34
C LYS A 65 -7.63 11.66 -18.33
N LYS A 66 -8.41 11.26 -17.33
CA LYS A 66 -8.97 9.91 -17.24
C LYS A 66 -9.97 9.60 -18.35
N VAL A 67 -10.80 10.57 -18.75
CA VAL A 67 -11.70 10.44 -19.90
C VAL A 67 -10.88 10.24 -21.17
N ASN A 68 -9.87 11.08 -21.42
CA ASN A 68 -9.00 10.95 -22.59
C ASN A 68 -8.26 9.60 -22.61
N ASP A 69 -7.77 9.12 -21.46
CA ASP A 69 -7.12 7.81 -21.35
C ASP A 69 -8.10 6.66 -21.59
N LEU A 70 -9.34 6.79 -21.11
CA LEU A 70 -10.39 5.80 -21.36
C LEU A 70 -10.85 5.81 -22.82
N GLU A 71 -10.97 6.99 -23.44
CA GLU A 71 -11.26 7.14 -24.87
C GLU A 71 -10.14 6.56 -25.73
N ALA A 72 -8.87 6.77 -25.36
CA ALA A 72 -7.73 6.15 -26.03
C ALA A 72 -7.75 4.62 -25.90
N LYS A 73 -8.03 4.09 -24.69
CA LYS A 73 -8.18 2.65 -24.46
C LYS A 73 -9.38 2.06 -25.21
N LEU A 74 -10.49 2.81 -25.31
CA LEU A 74 -11.67 2.40 -26.07
C LEU A 74 -11.36 2.36 -27.57
N ALA A 75 -10.73 3.40 -28.11
CA ALA A 75 -10.33 3.46 -29.51
C ALA A 75 -9.33 2.34 -29.87
N GLU A 76 -8.41 2.01 -28.96
CA GLU A 76 -7.48 0.90 -29.14
C GLU A 76 -8.23 -0.45 -29.11
N ALA A 77 -9.17 -0.65 -28.18
CA ALA A 77 -10.01 -1.85 -28.13
C ALA A 77 -10.93 -1.99 -29.37
N GLU A 78 -11.50 -0.91 -29.89
CA GLU A 78 -12.30 -0.90 -31.12
C GLU A 78 -11.44 -1.21 -32.35
N LYS A 79 -10.20 -0.70 -32.38
CA LYS A 79 -9.23 -1.03 -33.43
C LYS A 79 -8.81 -2.50 -33.39
N GLU A 80 -8.65 -3.06 -32.20
CA GLU A 80 -8.38 -4.50 -31.99
C GLU A 80 -9.55 -5.38 -32.45
N ILE A 81 -10.80 -4.96 -32.20
CA ILE A 81 -12.00 -5.69 -32.65
C ILE A 81 -12.16 -5.64 -34.18
N SER A 82 -11.83 -4.52 -34.81
CA SER A 82 -12.00 -4.33 -36.26
C SER A 82 -10.93 -5.01 -37.11
N HIS A 83 -9.70 -5.13 -36.62
CA HIS A 83 -8.56 -5.60 -37.44
C HIS A 83 -8.27 -7.10 -37.34
N GLY A 84 -8.97 -7.87 -36.51
CA GLY A 84 -8.83 -9.34 -36.44
C GLY A 84 -7.38 -9.84 -36.26
N ALA A 85 -6.48 -8.98 -35.77
CA ALA A 85 -5.07 -9.27 -35.63
C ALA A 85 -4.86 -10.17 -34.40
N PRO A 86 -3.86 -11.08 -34.42
CA PRO A 86 -3.62 -11.97 -33.30
C PRO A 86 -3.33 -11.10 -32.09
N SER A 87 -4.17 -11.23 -31.07
CA SER A 87 -4.02 -10.50 -29.82
C SER A 87 -2.56 -10.61 -29.40
N ARG A 88 -1.92 -9.48 -29.09
CA ARG A 88 -0.91 -9.46 -28.02
C ARG A 88 -1.60 -10.22 -26.90
N GLU A 89 -1.26 -11.51 -26.72
CA GLU A 89 -2.04 -12.46 -25.92
C GLU A 89 -2.53 -11.69 -24.70
N LYS A 90 -3.84 -11.68 -24.44
CA LYS A 90 -4.37 -11.08 -23.21
C LYS A 90 -3.72 -11.85 -22.06
N ARG A 91 -2.52 -11.41 -21.65
CA ARG A 91 -1.68 -12.12 -20.71
C ARG A 91 -2.48 -12.13 -19.43
N GLN A 92 -2.90 -13.33 -19.08
CA GLN A 92 -3.83 -13.50 -17.99
C GLN A 92 -3.18 -12.91 -16.73
N PRO A 93 -3.96 -12.29 -15.83
CA PRO A 93 -3.42 -11.75 -14.59
C PRO A 93 -2.57 -12.75 -13.80
N SER A 94 -2.75 -14.06 -14.02
CA SER A 94 -1.95 -15.14 -13.45
C SER A 94 -0.47 -15.14 -13.87
N GLU A 95 -0.06 -14.41 -14.90
CA GLU A 95 1.30 -14.40 -15.44
C GLU A 95 2.03 -13.05 -15.29
N TRP A 96 1.48 -12.13 -14.52
CA TRP A 96 2.10 -10.82 -14.31
C TRP A 96 3.42 -10.95 -13.53
N ILE A 97 4.52 -10.76 -14.27
CA ILE A 97 5.88 -10.74 -13.72
C ILE A 97 6.49 -9.37 -14.03
N PRO A 98 7.05 -8.66 -13.03
CA PRO A 98 7.73 -7.38 -13.26
C PRO A 98 8.88 -7.55 -14.26
N ARG A 99 9.05 -6.61 -15.18
CA ARG A 99 10.16 -6.62 -16.14
C ARG A 99 10.92 -5.29 -16.16
N PRO A 100 12.25 -5.32 -16.24
CA PRO A 100 13.05 -4.14 -16.56
C PRO A 100 12.80 -3.64 -18.00
N PRO A 101 13.03 -2.35 -18.28
CA PRO A 101 13.40 -1.29 -17.33
C PRO A 101 12.22 -0.85 -16.45
N GLU A 102 12.50 -0.18 -15.33
CA GLU A 102 11.48 0.49 -14.54
C GLU A 102 10.69 1.49 -15.40
N ARG A 103 9.39 1.60 -15.15
CA ARG A 103 8.52 2.55 -15.86
C ARG A 103 8.76 3.98 -15.36
N TYR A 104 8.84 4.13 -14.04
CA TYR A 104 9.11 5.41 -13.39
C TYR A 104 10.09 5.22 -12.24
N SER A 105 10.98 6.21 -12.06
CA SER A 105 11.85 6.35 -10.90
C SER A 105 11.49 7.65 -10.18
N LEU A 106 10.74 7.52 -9.10
CA LEU A 106 10.22 8.64 -8.31
C LEU A 106 11.29 9.09 -7.32
N THR A 107 11.67 10.37 -7.44
CA THR A 107 12.67 11.01 -6.59
C THR A 107 12.04 12.18 -5.85
N GLY A 108 12.42 12.38 -4.59
CA GLY A 108 11.93 13.53 -3.81
C GLY A 108 11.95 13.35 -2.30
N HIS A 109 12.19 12.14 -1.79
CA HIS A 109 12.55 11.92 -0.39
C HIS A 109 13.98 12.41 -0.11
N ARG A 110 14.23 12.85 1.12
CA ARG A 110 15.55 13.38 1.55
C ARG A 110 16.37 12.37 2.35
N ALA A 111 15.80 11.21 2.63
CA ALA A 111 16.40 10.14 3.41
C ALA A 111 15.87 8.78 2.88
N PRO A 112 16.40 7.65 3.36
CA PRO A 112 15.95 6.31 2.96
C PRO A 112 14.43 6.16 2.99
N VAL A 113 13.86 5.50 1.98
CA VAL A 113 12.42 5.18 1.93
C VAL A 113 12.21 3.87 2.68
N THR A 114 11.27 3.84 3.63
CA THR A 114 11.08 2.70 4.55
C THR A 114 9.98 1.76 4.08
N ARG A 115 8.82 2.28 3.65
CA ARG A 115 7.71 1.51 3.09
C ARG A 115 7.09 2.19 1.88
N VAL A 116 6.64 1.39 0.91
CA VAL A 116 5.70 1.77 -0.15
C VAL A 116 4.46 0.89 -0.12
N ILE A 117 3.30 1.49 -0.40
CA ILE A 117 2.02 0.78 -0.53
C ILE A 117 1.15 1.41 -1.63
N PHE A 118 0.36 0.58 -2.30
CA PHE A 118 -0.70 1.04 -3.19
C PHE A 118 -1.95 1.41 -2.42
N HIS A 119 -2.65 2.41 -2.93
CA HIS A 119 -3.99 2.71 -2.49
C HIS A 119 -5.00 1.69 -3.11
N PRO A 120 -5.99 1.19 -2.36
CA PRO A 120 -6.87 0.10 -2.83
C PRO A 120 -7.84 0.49 -3.96
N VAL A 121 -8.19 1.78 -4.11
CA VAL A 121 -9.23 2.25 -5.05
C VAL A 121 -8.71 3.25 -6.10
N TRP A 122 -8.03 4.32 -5.69
CA TRP A 122 -7.42 5.32 -6.58
C TRP A 122 -6.06 4.88 -7.13
N SER A 123 -5.69 5.47 -8.27
CA SER A 123 -4.42 5.25 -8.99
C SER A 123 -3.23 5.92 -8.31
N VAL A 124 -3.08 5.71 -7.01
CA VAL A 124 -2.13 6.42 -6.15
C VAL A 124 -1.32 5.43 -5.33
N MET A 125 -0.07 5.77 -5.06
CA MET A 125 0.79 5.07 -4.10
C MET A 125 1.26 6.03 -3.01
N ALA A 126 1.49 5.48 -1.81
CA ALA A 126 2.07 6.20 -0.69
C ALA A 126 3.45 5.63 -0.37
N SER A 127 4.39 6.52 -0.01
CA SER A 127 5.73 6.17 0.46
C SER A 127 6.05 6.89 1.77
N CYS A 128 6.64 6.19 2.74
CA CYS A 128 7.25 6.81 3.92
C CYS A 128 8.76 6.76 3.85
N SER A 129 9.39 7.67 4.58
CA SER A 129 10.84 7.76 4.67
C SER A 129 11.29 8.10 6.08
N GLU A 130 12.58 7.89 6.31
CA GLU A 130 13.31 8.39 7.48
C GLU A 130 13.33 9.92 7.54
N ASP A 131 12.94 10.63 6.47
CA ASP A 131 12.83 12.10 6.44
C ASP A 131 11.61 12.65 7.21
N SER A 132 10.92 11.80 7.98
CA SER A 132 9.69 12.08 8.75
C SER A 132 8.46 12.42 7.90
N THR A 133 8.53 12.26 6.58
CA THR A 133 7.42 12.57 5.67
C THR A 133 6.82 11.34 5.02
N ILE A 134 5.54 11.47 4.68
CA ILE A 134 4.83 10.53 3.82
C ILE A 134 4.53 11.26 2.52
N LYS A 135 4.90 10.68 1.38
CA LYS A 135 4.64 11.26 0.07
C LYS A 135 3.63 10.41 -0.69
N ILE A 136 2.79 11.10 -1.45
CA ILE A 136 1.72 10.54 -2.25
C ILE A 136 2.05 10.81 -3.71
N TRP A 137 2.01 9.76 -4.52
CA TRP A 137 2.40 9.80 -5.93
C TRP A 137 1.33 9.14 -6.78
N ASP A 138 1.09 9.68 -7.96
CA ASP A 138 0.32 8.99 -8.99
C ASP A 138 1.24 8.00 -9.70
N TYR A 139 0.93 6.70 -9.61
CA TYR A 139 1.78 5.66 -10.22
C TYR A 139 1.57 5.51 -11.73
N GLU A 140 0.49 6.07 -12.30
CA GLU A 140 0.22 6.02 -13.74
C GLU A 140 0.99 7.11 -14.50
N SER A 141 1.06 8.31 -13.91
CA SER A 141 1.78 9.46 -14.47
C SER A 141 3.20 9.65 -13.93
N GLY A 142 3.49 9.11 -12.74
CA GLY A 142 4.74 9.35 -12.02
C GLY A 142 4.82 10.75 -11.37
N GLU A 143 3.70 11.48 -11.30
CA GLU A 143 3.64 12.82 -10.74
C GLU A 143 3.55 12.79 -9.20
N PHE A 144 4.21 13.75 -8.56
CA PHE A 144 4.10 13.99 -7.12
C PHE A 144 2.80 14.75 -6.83
N GLU A 145 1.93 14.18 -5.99
CA GLU A 145 0.68 14.85 -5.62
C GLU A 145 0.82 15.69 -4.35
N ARG A 146 1.31 15.07 -3.26
CA ARG A 146 1.28 15.70 -1.94
C ARG A 146 2.26 15.08 -0.95
N SER A 147 2.62 15.85 0.07
CA SER A 147 3.35 15.35 1.25
C SER A 147 2.52 15.54 2.52
N LEU A 148 2.39 14.48 3.31
CA LEU A 148 1.86 14.53 4.67
C LEU A 148 3.04 14.75 5.63
N LYS A 149 2.97 15.83 6.40
CA LYS A 149 3.95 16.21 7.41
C LYS A 149 3.27 16.26 8.76
N GLY A 150 3.93 15.74 9.78
CA GLY A 150 3.41 15.79 11.15
C GLY A 150 4.07 14.83 12.13
N HIS A 151 4.79 13.82 11.63
CA HIS A 151 5.72 13.05 12.47
C HIS A 151 6.97 13.88 12.79
N THR A 152 7.55 13.62 13.96
CA THR A 152 8.78 14.32 14.41
C THR A 152 10.05 13.53 14.13
N ASP A 153 9.93 12.25 13.80
CA ASP A 153 11.04 11.34 13.53
C ASP A 153 10.68 10.38 12.37
N ALA A 154 11.63 9.53 11.98
CA ALA A 154 11.55 8.57 10.88
C ALA A 154 10.25 7.75 10.89
N VAL A 155 9.51 7.79 9.77
CA VAL A 155 8.29 6.99 9.58
C VAL A 155 8.71 5.60 9.13
N GLN A 156 8.30 4.56 9.85
CA GLN A 156 8.75 3.17 9.64
C GLN A 156 7.80 2.37 8.76
N ASP A 157 6.48 2.50 8.97
CA ASP A 157 5.48 1.74 8.24
C ASP A 157 4.23 2.57 7.97
N ILE A 158 3.50 2.17 6.94
CA ILE A 158 2.22 2.75 6.55
C ILE A 158 1.26 1.60 6.19
N ALA A 159 -0.02 1.75 6.55
CA ALA A 159 -1.10 0.87 6.09
C ALA A 159 -2.35 1.66 5.67
N PHE A 160 -2.98 1.27 4.56
CA PHE A 160 -4.30 1.75 4.17
C PHE A 160 -5.40 0.90 4.78
N GLU A 161 -6.52 1.54 5.09
CA GLU A 161 -7.78 0.86 5.34
C GLU A 161 -8.32 0.24 4.04
N LYS A 162 -9.13 -0.83 4.11
CA LYS A 162 -9.70 -1.48 2.92
C LYS A 162 -10.51 -0.54 2.02
N THR A 163 -11.22 0.42 2.61
CA THR A 163 -11.99 1.42 1.85
C THR A 163 -11.10 2.51 1.23
N GLY A 164 -9.86 2.63 1.68
CA GLY A 164 -8.91 3.66 1.25
C GLY A 164 -9.17 5.05 1.86
N LYS A 165 -10.13 5.20 2.76
CA LYS A 165 -10.46 6.51 3.37
C LYS A 165 -9.48 6.91 4.47
N LEU A 166 -8.92 5.93 5.19
CA LEU A 166 -7.96 6.19 6.25
C LEU A 166 -6.60 5.61 5.88
N LEU A 167 -5.57 6.38 6.24
CA LEU A 167 -4.19 5.97 6.18
C LEU A 167 -3.61 6.00 7.59
N VAL A 168 -2.88 4.97 7.98
CA VAL A 168 -2.18 4.95 9.27
C VAL A 168 -0.69 4.88 9.03
N SER A 169 0.06 5.65 9.79
CA SER A 169 1.52 5.61 9.80
C SER A 169 2.07 5.45 11.20
N CYS A 170 3.21 4.79 11.30
CA CYS A 170 3.95 4.66 12.54
C CYS A 170 5.37 5.22 12.40
N SER A 171 5.92 5.72 13.49
CA SER A 171 7.22 6.39 13.50
C SER A 171 8.06 6.01 14.71
N ALA A 172 9.36 6.29 14.59
CA ALA A 172 10.30 6.27 15.69
C ALA A 172 9.98 7.29 16.80
N ASP A 173 9.10 8.27 16.52
CA ASP A 173 8.59 9.24 17.49
C ASP A 173 7.60 8.65 18.52
N MET A 174 7.42 7.33 18.53
CA MET A 174 6.54 6.57 19.42
C MET A 174 5.05 6.92 19.25
N SER A 175 4.70 7.54 18.12
CA SER A 175 3.32 7.88 17.78
C SER A 175 2.84 7.13 16.55
N ILE A 176 1.54 6.83 16.57
CA ILE A 176 0.80 6.32 15.41
C ILE A 176 -0.15 7.42 14.98
N LYS A 177 -0.08 7.83 13.72
CA LYS A 177 -0.97 8.88 13.19
C LYS A 177 -1.97 8.27 12.24
N VAL A 178 -3.22 8.68 12.41
CA VAL A 178 -4.32 8.34 11.52
C VAL A 178 -4.61 9.57 10.66
N TRP A 179 -4.54 9.41 9.35
CA TRP A 179 -4.74 10.45 8.36
C TRP A 179 -6.01 10.18 7.56
N GLU A 180 -6.75 11.24 7.28
CA GLU A 180 -7.89 11.17 6.37
C GLU A 180 -7.40 11.27 4.92
N PHE A 181 -7.83 10.36 4.07
CA PHE A 181 -7.47 10.29 2.66
C PHE A 181 -8.70 10.58 1.78
N GLY A 182 -8.58 11.49 0.80
CA GLY A 182 -9.68 11.92 -0.08
C GLY A 182 -10.34 13.25 0.24
N GLY A 183 -10.03 13.83 1.39
CA GLY A 183 -10.57 15.12 1.83
C GLY A 183 -9.45 16.12 2.13
N SER A 184 -9.27 16.39 3.41
CA SER A 184 -8.37 17.42 3.91
C SER A 184 -6.89 17.00 3.98
N TYR A 185 -6.60 15.69 3.90
CA TYR A 185 -5.26 15.12 4.12
C TYR A 185 -4.66 15.48 5.49
N MET A 186 -5.53 15.74 6.47
CA MET A 186 -5.11 16.10 7.82
C MET A 186 -4.97 14.87 8.72
N CYS A 187 -4.10 15.01 9.72
CA CYS A 187 -3.98 14.07 10.82
C CYS A 187 -5.25 14.16 11.67
N VAL A 188 -6.08 13.12 11.63
CA VAL A 188 -7.32 13.02 12.41
C VAL A 188 -7.00 12.70 13.86
N LYS A 189 -6.07 11.77 14.09
CA LYS A 189 -5.72 11.28 15.43
C LYS A 189 -4.23 10.99 15.55
N THR A 190 -3.70 11.21 16.74
CA THR A 190 -2.36 10.74 17.14
C THR A 190 -2.52 9.83 18.34
N LEU A 191 -2.22 8.54 18.15
CA LEU A 191 -2.26 7.51 19.19
C LEU A 191 -0.86 7.44 19.82
N LYS A 192 -0.81 7.55 21.15
CA LYS A 192 0.41 7.47 21.95
C LYS A 192 0.23 6.42 23.04
N GLY A 193 1.29 5.67 23.33
CA GLY A 193 1.27 4.67 24.41
C GLY A 193 2.22 3.48 24.21
N HIS A 194 3.03 3.48 23.14
CA HIS A 194 4.25 2.68 23.09
C HIS A 194 5.39 3.43 23.77
N ASP A 195 6.33 2.69 24.34
CA ASP A 195 7.47 3.25 25.09
C ASP A 195 8.75 3.34 24.25
N HIS A 196 8.70 2.87 22.99
CA HIS A 196 9.82 2.92 22.05
C HIS A 196 9.35 2.91 20.59
N ASN A 197 10.30 2.76 19.65
CA ASN A 197 10.12 2.91 18.21
C ASN A 197 9.09 1.90 17.69
N ILE A 198 8.10 2.40 16.95
CA ILE A 198 7.03 1.61 16.36
C ILE A 198 7.45 1.21 14.95
N SER A 199 7.72 -0.07 14.77
CA SER A 199 8.29 -0.65 13.55
C SER A 199 7.24 -0.96 12.50
N SER A 200 6.03 -1.32 12.89
CA SER A 200 4.99 -1.73 11.96
C SER A 200 3.59 -1.45 12.45
N VAL A 201 2.69 -1.22 11.51
CA VAL A 201 1.28 -0.97 11.74
C VAL A 201 0.43 -1.69 10.71
N ALA A 202 -0.73 -2.20 11.14
CA ALA A 202 -1.68 -2.89 10.26
C ALA A 202 -3.12 -2.61 10.67
N PHE A 203 -4.00 -2.41 9.69
CA PHE A 203 -5.44 -2.37 9.93
C PHE A 203 -6.02 -3.76 10.09
N LEU A 204 -7.02 -3.89 10.96
CA LEU A 204 -7.89 -5.06 10.92
C LEU A 204 -8.77 -5.02 9.65
N PRO A 205 -9.08 -6.20 9.08
CA PRO A 205 -10.00 -6.34 7.96
C PRO A 205 -11.36 -5.67 8.10
N SER A 206 -11.86 -5.44 9.32
CA SER A 206 -13.12 -4.75 9.58
C SER A 206 -12.99 -3.22 9.53
N GLY A 207 -11.79 -2.67 9.71
CA GLY A 207 -11.52 -1.24 9.79
C GLY A 207 -11.70 -0.62 11.18
N ASP A 208 -12.16 -1.39 12.18
CA ASP A 208 -12.49 -0.86 13.50
C ASP A 208 -11.26 -0.68 14.41
N ALA A 209 -10.20 -1.43 14.14
CA ALA A 209 -9.02 -1.46 14.98
C ALA A 209 -7.71 -1.53 14.19
N ILE A 210 -6.62 -1.13 14.84
CA ILE A 210 -5.26 -1.08 14.33
C ILE A 210 -4.36 -1.92 15.25
N LEU A 211 -3.46 -2.71 14.68
CA LEU A 211 -2.36 -3.34 15.39
C LEU A 211 -1.07 -2.56 15.14
N SER A 212 -0.26 -2.41 16.18
CA SER A 212 1.09 -1.85 16.08
C SER A 212 2.11 -2.73 16.78
N ALA A 213 3.29 -2.82 16.20
CA ALA A 213 4.45 -3.52 16.74
C ALA A 213 5.56 -2.52 17.10
N SER A 214 6.26 -2.78 18.20
CA SER A 214 7.25 -1.85 18.74
C SER A 214 8.51 -2.54 19.23
N ARG A 215 9.55 -1.72 19.39
CA ARG A 215 10.82 -2.08 20.04
C ARG A 215 10.69 -2.33 21.54
N ASP A 216 9.57 -1.94 22.16
CA ASP A 216 9.25 -2.25 23.56
C ASP A 216 8.82 -3.72 23.81
N HIS A 217 8.98 -4.60 22.81
CA HIS A 217 8.63 -6.03 22.83
C HIS A 217 7.13 -6.30 22.88
N THR A 218 6.29 -5.27 22.73
CA THR A 218 4.84 -5.40 22.78
C THR A 218 4.18 -5.15 21.43
N ILE A 219 3.00 -5.74 21.27
CA ILE A 219 2.07 -5.43 20.19
C ILE A 219 0.83 -4.84 20.82
N LYS A 220 0.34 -3.70 20.32
CA LYS A 220 -0.85 -3.05 20.87
C LYS A 220 -1.99 -3.07 19.87
N LEU A 221 -3.20 -3.27 20.38
CA LEU A 221 -4.45 -3.16 19.65
C LEU A 221 -5.12 -1.83 20.01
N TRP A 222 -5.41 -1.03 19.00
CA TRP A 222 -6.01 0.28 19.13
C TRP A 222 -7.37 0.30 18.47
N GLU A 223 -8.36 0.87 19.14
CA GLU A 223 -9.65 1.14 18.51
C GLU A 223 -9.58 2.44 17.72
N VAL A 224 -10.00 2.43 16.45
CA VAL A 224 -9.93 3.60 15.55
C VAL A 224 -10.90 4.70 16.00
N ALA A 225 -12.12 4.31 16.37
CA ALA A 225 -13.20 5.22 16.74
C ALA A 225 -12.90 6.03 18.01
N SER A 226 -12.31 5.41 19.03
CA SER A 226 -11.92 6.09 20.28
C SER A 226 -10.48 6.59 20.25
N GLY A 227 -9.56 5.84 19.66
CA GLY A 227 -8.11 6.07 19.72
C GLY A 227 -7.45 5.48 20.96
N TYR A 228 -8.17 4.68 21.75
CA TYR A 228 -7.63 4.04 22.95
C TYR A 228 -6.97 2.70 22.64
N CYS A 229 -5.94 2.38 23.44
CA CYS A 229 -5.33 1.06 23.45
C CYS A 229 -6.27 0.06 24.15
N VAL A 230 -6.88 -0.82 23.38
CA VAL A 230 -7.81 -1.86 23.87
C VAL A 230 -7.07 -3.01 24.53
N HIS A 231 -5.92 -3.40 23.98
CA HIS A 231 -5.16 -4.53 24.49
C HIS A 231 -3.66 -4.41 24.18
N THR A 232 -2.82 -4.99 25.05
CA THR A 232 -1.38 -5.11 24.83
C THR A 232 -0.99 -6.58 24.89
N PHE A 233 -0.54 -7.12 23.76
CA PHE A 233 0.00 -8.46 23.66
C PHE A 233 1.47 -8.46 24.06
N ARG A 234 1.82 -9.35 25.00
CA ARG A 234 3.19 -9.60 25.45
C ARG A 234 3.52 -11.07 25.21
N GLY A 235 4.70 -11.34 24.67
CA GLY A 235 5.15 -12.72 24.43
C GLY A 235 6.50 -12.79 23.71
N HIS A 236 6.78 -11.85 22.81
CA HIS A 236 8.12 -11.70 22.26
C HIS A 236 9.12 -11.26 23.34
N SER A 237 10.34 -11.77 23.22
CA SER A 237 11.44 -11.43 24.13
C SER A 237 12.27 -10.23 23.65
N GLU A 238 12.18 -9.93 22.36
CA GLU A 238 12.98 -8.90 21.69
C GLU A 238 12.13 -8.01 20.78
N TRP A 239 12.76 -7.06 20.09
CA TRP A 239 12.08 -6.08 19.23
C TRP A 239 11.18 -6.77 18.19
N VAL A 240 9.88 -6.47 18.22
CA VAL A 240 8.92 -6.89 17.20
C VAL A 240 9.09 -6.03 15.94
N ARG A 241 9.48 -6.63 14.82
CA ARG A 241 9.77 -5.96 13.55
C ARG A 241 8.53 -5.69 12.71
N MET A 242 7.61 -6.65 12.63
CA MET A 242 6.46 -6.52 11.75
C MET A 242 5.23 -7.22 12.30
N VAL A 243 4.06 -6.66 11.98
CA VAL A 243 2.76 -7.27 12.28
C VAL A 243 1.89 -7.30 11.03
N ARG A 244 1.20 -8.43 10.80
CA ARG A 244 0.24 -8.59 9.70
C ARG A 244 -0.99 -9.37 10.14
N VAL A 245 -2.15 -8.88 9.75
CA VAL A 245 -3.44 -9.53 10.04
C VAL A 245 -3.78 -10.51 8.92
N SER A 246 -4.35 -11.65 9.26
CA SER A 246 -4.87 -12.60 8.28
C SER A 246 -6.07 -12.03 7.54
N HIS A 247 -6.36 -12.56 6.35
CA HIS A 247 -7.44 -12.06 5.49
C HIS A 247 -8.84 -12.19 6.12
N ASP A 248 -9.04 -13.20 6.98
CA ASP A 248 -10.27 -13.45 7.74
C ASP A 248 -10.45 -12.52 8.97
N GLY A 249 -9.38 -11.84 9.39
CA GLY A 249 -9.39 -10.97 10.57
C GLY A 249 -9.48 -11.69 11.91
N LEU A 250 -9.26 -13.01 11.95
CA LEU A 250 -9.28 -13.79 13.19
C LEU A 250 -7.89 -13.93 13.82
N LEU A 251 -6.85 -13.98 12.99
CA LEU A 251 -5.47 -14.17 13.40
C LEU A 251 -4.60 -12.97 13.02
N PHE A 252 -3.46 -12.86 13.68
CA PHE A 252 -2.37 -12.03 13.19
C PHE A 252 -1.03 -12.71 13.45
N ALA A 253 -0.04 -12.38 12.64
CA ALA A 253 1.31 -12.88 12.77
C ALA A 253 2.25 -11.71 13.11
N SER A 254 3.27 -11.99 13.92
CA SER A 254 4.29 -11.03 14.30
C SER A 254 5.69 -11.59 14.13
N ALA A 255 6.60 -10.76 13.63
CA ALA A 255 8.02 -11.07 13.43
C ALA A 255 8.85 -10.35 14.47
N SER A 256 9.91 -10.98 14.95
CA SER A 256 10.76 -10.40 15.99
C SER A 256 12.23 -10.70 15.78
N ASN A 257 13.06 -9.89 16.45
CA ASN A 257 14.49 -10.10 16.57
C ASN A 257 14.85 -11.37 17.35
N ASP A 258 13.92 -11.94 18.12
CA ASP A 258 14.08 -13.22 18.82
C ASP A 258 14.04 -14.45 17.88
N GLN A 259 14.12 -14.21 16.57
CA GLN A 259 14.15 -15.23 15.51
C GLN A 259 12.84 -16.04 15.41
N SER A 260 11.79 -15.63 16.13
CA SER A 260 10.49 -16.29 16.11
C SER A 260 9.45 -15.50 15.33
N VAL A 261 8.55 -16.24 14.71
CA VAL A 261 7.26 -15.72 14.25
C VAL A 261 6.18 -16.25 15.18
N MET A 262 5.38 -15.37 15.77
CA MET A 262 4.26 -15.78 16.62
C MET A 262 2.95 -15.55 15.88
N VAL A 263 2.05 -16.54 15.95
CA VAL A 263 0.68 -16.45 15.43
C VAL A 263 -0.25 -16.29 16.62
N TRP A 264 -1.06 -15.25 16.58
CA TRP A 264 -1.93 -14.81 17.65
C TRP A 264 -3.39 -14.89 17.22
N SER A 265 -4.26 -15.11 18.18
CA SER A 265 -5.71 -15.09 17.99
C SER A 265 -6.29 -13.80 18.54
N LEU A 266 -7.02 -13.04 17.71
CA LEU A 266 -7.64 -11.77 18.13
C LEU A 266 -8.79 -12.00 19.13
N GLN A 267 -9.49 -13.13 19.03
CA GLN A 267 -10.62 -13.46 19.90
C GLN A 267 -10.17 -13.89 21.29
N SER A 268 -9.23 -14.85 21.37
CA SER A 268 -8.72 -15.36 22.65
C SER A 268 -7.60 -14.50 23.23
N LYS A 269 -6.99 -13.64 22.42
CA LYS A 269 -5.85 -12.79 22.77
C LYS A 269 -4.63 -13.56 23.26
N THR A 270 -4.47 -14.78 22.77
CA THR A 270 -3.37 -15.69 23.12
C THR A 270 -2.56 -16.08 21.90
N VAL A 271 -1.32 -16.51 22.14
CA VAL A 271 -0.46 -17.15 21.12
C VAL A 271 -1.04 -18.52 20.79
N LYS A 272 -1.29 -18.78 19.51
CA LYS A 272 -1.72 -20.09 19.00
C LYS A 272 -0.54 -20.95 18.58
N ALA A 273 0.43 -20.36 17.88
CA ALA A 273 1.62 -21.06 17.41
C ALA A 273 2.84 -20.15 17.51
N THR A 274 4.00 -20.76 17.77
CA THR A 274 5.30 -20.09 17.77
C THR A 274 6.21 -20.83 16.79
N LEU A 275 6.60 -20.14 15.73
CA LEU A 275 7.38 -20.66 14.61
C LEU A 275 8.86 -20.33 14.86
N ARG A 276 9.70 -21.35 15.08
CA ARG A 276 11.12 -21.20 15.44
C ARG A 276 12.00 -22.14 14.62
N GLU A 277 12.36 -21.69 13.43
CA GLU A 277 13.31 -22.39 12.53
C GLU A 277 14.23 -21.41 11.78
N HIS A 278 14.05 -20.09 11.96
CA HIS A 278 14.96 -19.11 11.40
C HIS A 278 16.23 -19.04 12.25
N GLU A 279 17.39 -18.91 11.60
CA GLU A 279 18.69 -18.83 12.28
C GLU A 279 19.05 -17.40 12.70
N HIS A 280 18.27 -16.42 12.22
CA HIS A 280 18.47 -15.01 12.48
C HIS A 280 17.14 -14.24 12.56
N VAL A 281 17.21 -12.98 12.99
CA VAL A 281 16.13 -11.98 13.03
C VAL A 281 15.18 -12.08 11.83
N VAL A 282 13.88 -12.16 12.13
CA VAL A 282 12.82 -12.12 11.12
C VAL A 282 12.42 -10.67 10.87
N GLU A 283 12.53 -10.22 9.63
CA GLU A 283 12.28 -8.81 9.25
C GLU A 283 10.87 -8.63 8.68
N CYS A 284 10.39 -9.58 7.90
CA CYS A 284 9.12 -9.46 7.20
C CYS A 284 8.31 -10.74 7.24
N ILE A 285 6.99 -10.59 7.07
CA ILE A 285 5.95 -11.59 7.16
C ILE A 285 4.84 -11.24 6.17
N GLU A 286 4.24 -12.22 5.51
CA GLU A 286 3.01 -12.00 4.74
C GLU A 286 2.10 -13.22 4.86
N TRP A 287 0.79 -12.98 4.95
CA TRP A 287 -0.21 -14.04 4.90
C TRP A 287 -0.45 -14.46 3.45
N ALA A 288 -0.51 -15.76 3.20
CA ALA A 288 -0.91 -16.27 1.91
C ALA A 288 -2.39 -15.91 1.65
N PRO A 289 -2.74 -15.34 0.48
CA PRO A 289 -4.13 -15.23 0.06
C PRO A 289 -4.68 -16.62 -0.28
N ASP A 290 -6.00 -16.77 -0.28
CA ASP A 290 -6.66 -18.04 -0.62
C ASP A 290 -6.25 -18.58 -2.00
N THR A 291 -5.94 -17.66 -2.93
CA THR A 291 -5.46 -17.98 -4.28
C THR A 291 -4.07 -18.63 -4.29
N ALA A 292 -3.24 -18.41 -3.27
CA ALA A 292 -1.91 -18.98 -3.16
C ALA A 292 -1.92 -20.37 -2.50
N LEU A 293 -2.99 -20.74 -1.77
CA LEU A 293 -3.04 -22.00 -1.03
C LEU A 293 -2.93 -23.23 -1.94
N ALA A 294 -3.59 -23.23 -3.10
CA ALA A 294 -3.51 -24.34 -4.06
C ALA A 294 -2.08 -24.51 -4.65
N PRO A 295 -1.42 -23.46 -5.17
CA PRO A 295 -0.01 -23.52 -5.56
C PRO A 295 0.92 -24.01 -4.44
N ILE A 296 0.74 -23.52 -3.20
CA ILE A 296 1.58 -23.89 -2.05
C ILE A 296 1.45 -25.38 -1.70
N ARG A 297 0.24 -25.92 -1.79
CA ARG A 297 -0.04 -27.35 -1.54
C ARG A 297 0.43 -28.27 -2.67
N THR A 298 0.66 -27.72 -3.86
CA THR A 298 1.16 -28.51 -4.98
C THR A 298 2.61 -28.86 -4.72
N GLU A 299 2.86 -30.11 -4.33
CA GLU A 299 4.23 -30.62 -4.23
C GLU A 299 4.84 -30.73 -5.63
N ALA A 300 6.12 -30.38 -5.75
CA ALA A 300 6.84 -30.44 -7.00
C ALA A 300 6.85 -31.89 -7.53
N GLY A 301 6.03 -32.16 -8.57
CA GLY A 301 6.00 -33.46 -9.25
C GLY A 301 4.71 -34.28 -9.10
N HIS A 302 3.66 -33.79 -8.42
CA HIS A 302 2.35 -34.47 -8.38
C HIS A 302 1.25 -33.61 -9.04
N LYS A 303 0.55 -34.19 -10.03
CA LYS A 303 -0.67 -33.60 -10.59
C LYS A 303 -1.75 -33.67 -9.51
N ALA A 304 -2.45 -32.56 -9.31
CA ALA A 304 -3.60 -32.46 -8.43
C ALA A 304 -4.74 -33.37 -8.92
N ASN A 305 -4.69 -34.66 -8.58
CA ASN A 305 -5.85 -35.53 -8.68
C ASN A 305 -6.75 -35.19 -7.50
N GLY A 306 -7.99 -34.81 -7.83
CA GLY A 306 -8.97 -34.27 -6.91
C GLY A 306 -9.29 -35.19 -5.75
N ASP A 307 -8.61 -34.96 -4.63
CA ASP A 307 -9.23 -34.91 -3.31
C ASP A 307 -8.27 -34.12 -2.40
N LEU A 308 -8.39 -32.79 -2.44
CA LEU A 308 -7.65 -31.93 -1.51
C LEU A 308 -8.33 -32.07 -0.14
N GLY A 309 -7.88 -33.06 0.65
CA GLY A 309 -8.18 -33.13 2.08
C GLY A 309 -7.88 -31.81 2.80
N ALA A 310 -8.27 -31.71 4.07
CA ALA A 310 -8.15 -30.51 4.92
C ALA A 310 -6.69 -30.03 5.10
N GLY A 311 -6.10 -29.46 4.05
CA GLY A 311 -4.77 -28.88 4.05
C GLY A 311 -4.76 -27.56 4.82
N PRO A 312 -3.57 -26.98 5.06
CA PRO A 312 -3.43 -25.77 5.87
C PRO A 312 -4.28 -24.65 5.29
N THR A 313 -5.21 -24.15 6.10
CA THR A 313 -6.10 -23.04 5.73
C THR A 313 -5.42 -21.68 5.91
N HIS A 314 -4.37 -21.65 6.72
CA HIS A 314 -3.67 -20.47 7.15
C HIS A 314 -2.17 -20.66 6.91
N VAL A 315 -1.64 -20.03 5.88
CA VAL A 315 -0.21 -20.09 5.56
C VAL A 315 0.41 -18.72 5.76
N VAL A 316 1.54 -18.71 6.44
CA VAL A 316 2.37 -17.52 6.67
C VAL A 316 3.68 -17.70 5.93
N VAL A 317 4.21 -16.64 5.36
CA VAL A 317 5.55 -16.60 4.79
C VAL A 317 6.36 -15.59 5.57
N SER A 318 7.60 -15.92 5.93
CA SER A 318 8.51 -15.01 6.63
C SER A 318 9.85 -14.90 5.92
N GLY A 319 10.43 -13.70 5.95
CA GLY A 319 11.75 -13.40 5.42
C GLY A 319 12.67 -12.95 6.55
N SER A 320 13.88 -13.50 6.56
CA SER A 320 14.84 -13.29 7.63
C SER A 320 16.18 -12.76 7.12
N ARG A 321 16.97 -12.24 8.06
CA ARG A 321 18.38 -11.91 7.87
C ARG A 321 19.26 -13.12 7.60
N ASP A 322 18.76 -14.35 7.84
CA ASP A 322 19.41 -15.60 7.43
C ASP A 322 19.37 -15.83 5.90
N LYS A 323 18.83 -14.86 5.14
CA LYS A 323 18.73 -14.86 3.67
C LYS A 323 17.72 -15.86 3.10
N THR A 324 16.93 -16.48 3.98
CA THR A 324 15.90 -17.43 3.61
C THR A 324 14.51 -16.82 3.71
N ILE A 325 13.62 -17.37 2.90
CA ILE A 325 12.18 -17.15 3.02
C ILE A 325 11.56 -18.49 3.41
N LYS A 326 10.87 -18.56 4.55
CA LYS A 326 10.21 -19.79 5.01
C LYS A 326 8.71 -19.68 4.83
N VAL A 327 8.10 -20.76 4.36
CA VAL A 327 6.64 -20.89 4.22
C VAL A 327 6.15 -21.86 5.28
N TRP A 328 5.16 -21.45 6.06
CA TRP A 328 4.72 -22.12 7.28
C TRP A 328 3.23 -22.40 7.24
N ASP A 329 2.84 -23.55 7.77
CA ASP A 329 1.48 -23.72 8.25
C ASP A 329 1.34 -23.01 9.61
N ALA A 330 0.52 -21.96 9.63
CA ALA A 330 0.36 -21.08 10.77
C ALA A 330 -0.31 -21.74 11.99
N LEU A 331 -1.03 -22.84 11.79
CA LEU A 331 -1.76 -23.52 12.86
C LEU A 331 -0.94 -24.64 13.48
N THR A 332 -0.26 -25.45 12.66
CA THR A 332 0.59 -26.54 13.16
C THR A 332 1.98 -26.06 13.56
N GLY A 333 2.39 -24.92 13.02
CA GLY A 333 3.72 -24.35 13.23
C GLY A 333 4.83 -25.01 12.43
N THR A 334 4.48 -25.85 11.47
CA THR A 334 5.43 -26.60 10.65
C THR A 334 5.94 -25.78 9.48
N VAL A 335 7.23 -25.90 9.15
CA VAL A 335 7.79 -25.36 7.91
C VAL A 335 7.37 -26.28 6.76
N MET A 336 6.62 -25.73 5.80
CA MET A 336 6.23 -26.47 4.60
C MET A 336 7.41 -26.59 3.63
N PHE A 337 8.11 -25.47 3.40
CA PHE A 337 9.35 -25.42 2.61
C PHE A 337 10.07 -24.09 2.83
N SER A 338 11.32 -24.03 2.38
CA SER A 338 12.14 -22.81 2.38
C SER A 338 12.52 -22.45 0.95
N LEU A 339 12.51 -21.15 0.64
CA LEU A 339 13.02 -20.58 -0.59
C LEU A 339 14.37 -19.92 -0.27
N ILE A 340 15.41 -20.42 -0.92
CA ILE A 340 16.79 -19.99 -0.73
C ILE A 340 17.26 -19.36 -2.03
N GLY A 341 17.87 -18.18 -1.93
CA GLY A 341 18.51 -17.56 -3.08
C GLY A 341 18.99 -16.14 -2.87
N HIS A 342 18.34 -15.34 -2.01
CA HIS A 342 18.85 -14.01 -1.68
C HIS A 342 20.25 -14.09 -1.07
N ASP A 343 21.09 -13.10 -1.36
CA ASP A 343 22.48 -13.08 -0.88
C ASP A 343 22.64 -12.29 0.43
N ASN A 344 21.58 -11.59 0.84
CA ASN A 344 21.53 -10.73 2.02
C ASN A 344 20.12 -10.70 2.65
N TRP A 345 19.91 -9.86 3.66
CA TRP A 345 18.69 -9.82 4.47
C TRP A 345 17.43 -9.57 3.65
N VAL A 346 16.42 -10.43 3.81
CA VAL A 346 15.13 -10.27 3.15
C VAL A 346 14.29 -9.22 3.88
N ARG A 347 13.88 -8.16 3.18
CA ARG A 347 13.21 -6.98 3.78
C ARG A 347 11.71 -6.90 3.50
N GLY A 348 11.26 -7.42 2.36
CA GLY A 348 9.86 -7.32 1.95
C GLY A 348 9.39 -8.56 1.24
N LEU A 349 8.12 -8.89 1.47
CA LEU A 349 7.41 -10.01 0.87
C LEU A 349 6.03 -9.55 0.45
N ARG A 350 5.61 -9.97 -0.74
CA ARG A 350 4.24 -9.73 -1.21
C ARG A 350 3.79 -10.82 -2.15
N PHE A 351 2.60 -11.36 -1.91
CA PHE A 351 2.01 -12.31 -2.84
C PHE A 351 1.50 -11.61 -4.09
N HIS A 352 1.64 -12.29 -5.22
CA HIS A 352 0.93 -11.95 -6.43
C HIS A 352 -0.59 -12.12 -6.19
N PRO A 353 -1.47 -11.26 -6.75
CA PRO A 353 -2.92 -11.30 -6.48
C PRO A 353 -3.60 -12.65 -6.79
N LYS A 354 -3.07 -13.37 -7.79
CA LYS A 354 -3.50 -14.72 -8.18
C LYS A 354 -2.77 -15.86 -7.47
N GLY A 355 -1.84 -15.56 -6.56
CA GLY A 355 -1.18 -16.54 -5.69
C GLY A 355 -0.13 -17.45 -6.33
N LYS A 356 0.04 -17.42 -7.67
CA LYS A 356 1.07 -18.20 -8.38
C LYS A 356 2.50 -17.82 -8.00
N PHE A 357 2.74 -16.52 -7.81
CA PHE A 357 4.06 -15.98 -7.51
C PHE A 357 4.12 -15.32 -6.13
N LEU A 358 5.30 -15.38 -5.54
CA LEU A 358 5.68 -14.57 -4.39
C LEU A 358 6.78 -13.61 -4.85
N VAL A 359 6.67 -12.34 -4.49
CA VAL A 359 7.69 -11.33 -4.79
C VAL A 359 8.41 -10.98 -3.49
N SER A 360 9.73 -10.96 -3.53
CA SER A 360 10.58 -10.59 -2.39
C SER A 360 11.63 -9.56 -2.76
N VAL A 361 12.04 -8.78 -1.77
CA VAL A 361 13.10 -7.79 -1.88
C VAL A 361 14.08 -7.90 -0.72
N ALA A 362 15.34 -7.57 -0.96
CA ALA A 362 16.40 -7.76 0.02
C ALA A 362 17.51 -6.69 -0.05
N ASP A 363 18.41 -6.75 0.93
CA ASP A 363 19.64 -5.94 1.01
C ASP A 363 20.69 -6.37 -0.03
N ASP A 364 20.40 -7.37 -0.87
CA ASP A 364 21.22 -7.69 -2.06
C ASP A 364 20.88 -6.79 -3.26
N LYS A 365 20.01 -5.78 -3.06
CA LYS A 365 19.55 -4.81 -4.07
C LYS A 365 18.58 -5.39 -5.10
N THR A 366 18.19 -6.65 -4.94
CA THR A 366 17.37 -7.37 -5.91
C THR A 366 15.89 -7.42 -5.51
N LEU A 367 15.06 -7.46 -6.56
CA LEU A 367 13.68 -7.90 -6.52
C LEU A 367 13.64 -9.30 -7.14
N ARG A 368 13.14 -10.29 -6.39
CA ARG A 368 13.03 -11.68 -6.85
C ARG A 368 11.57 -12.11 -6.94
N VAL A 369 11.27 -12.87 -7.99
CA VAL A 369 9.96 -13.45 -8.23
C VAL A 369 10.10 -14.96 -8.12
N TRP A 370 9.35 -15.55 -7.20
CA TRP A 370 9.38 -16.97 -6.88
C TRP A 370 8.13 -17.64 -7.41
N ASP A 371 8.29 -18.73 -8.14
CA ASP A 371 7.18 -19.63 -8.44
C ASP A 371 6.93 -20.51 -7.22
N VAL A 372 5.76 -20.33 -6.61
CA VAL A 372 5.44 -20.91 -5.31
C VAL A 372 5.21 -22.43 -5.43
N ALA A 373 4.61 -22.88 -6.54
CA ALA A 373 4.37 -24.31 -6.77
C ALA A 373 5.68 -25.05 -7.12
N GLN A 374 6.54 -24.41 -7.91
CA GLN A 374 7.82 -25.00 -8.32
C GLN A 374 8.94 -24.78 -7.31
N ARG A 375 8.71 -23.99 -6.25
CA ARG A 375 9.65 -23.68 -5.16
C ARG A 375 11.00 -23.15 -5.68
N ARG A 376 10.97 -22.36 -6.76
CA ARG A 376 12.18 -21.83 -7.41
C ARG A 376 12.08 -20.34 -7.70
N CYS A 377 13.24 -19.69 -7.76
CA CYS A 377 13.33 -18.32 -8.24
C CYS A 377 13.09 -18.30 -9.77
N ALA A 378 11.97 -17.73 -10.20
CA ALA A 378 11.62 -17.60 -11.61
C ALA A 378 12.33 -16.42 -12.27
N LYS A 379 12.54 -15.33 -11.52
CA LYS A 379 13.20 -14.12 -12.03
C LYS A 379 13.94 -13.39 -10.91
N THR A 380 15.12 -12.88 -11.22
CA THR A 380 15.87 -11.92 -10.41
C THR A 380 16.02 -10.62 -11.20
N ILE A 381 15.79 -9.49 -10.54
CA ILE A 381 15.84 -8.14 -11.11
C ILE A 381 16.71 -7.28 -10.19
N ASP A 382 17.72 -6.62 -10.76
CA ASP A 382 18.47 -5.58 -10.06
C ASP A 382 17.59 -4.34 -9.95
N ALA A 383 16.93 -4.18 -8.81
CA ALA A 383 15.86 -3.20 -8.67
C ALA A 383 16.43 -1.79 -8.43
N HIS A 384 17.42 -1.68 -7.53
CA HIS A 384 17.93 -0.41 -7.03
C HIS A 384 19.47 -0.40 -6.96
N GLN A 385 20.04 0.79 -6.81
CA GLN A 385 21.50 0.94 -6.65
C GLN A 385 21.95 0.61 -5.21
N HIS A 386 21.02 0.65 -4.27
CA HIS A 386 21.20 0.29 -2.87
C HIS A 386 20.13 -0.71 -2.41
N PHE A 387 20.20 -1.13 -1.15
CA PHE A 387 19.30 -2.08 -0.49
C PHE A 387 17.83 -1.74 -0.71
N VAL A 388 17.02 -2.73 -1.03
CA VAL A 388 15.58 -2.56 -1.27
C VAL A 388 14.84 -2.81 0.04
N THR A 389 14.08 -1.81 0.49
CA THR A 389 13.47 -1.80 1.83
C THR A 389 12.07 -2.39 1.84
N SER A 390 11.29 -2.16 0.79
CA SER A 390 9.94 -2.72 0.72
C SER A 390 9.42 -2.86 -0.71
N VAL A 391 8.37 -3.68 -0.85
CA VAL A 391 7.69 -3.98 -2.10
C VAL A 391 6.18 -4.07 -1.87
N ASP A 392 5.39 -3.61 -2.84
CA ASP A 392 3.96 -3.87 -2.90
C ASP A 392 3.54 -4.23 -4.34
N PHE A 393 2.50 -5.05 -4.47
CA PHE A 393 1.96 -5.54 -5.73
C PHE A 393 0.51 -5.10 -5.83
N HIS A 394 0.14 -4.44 -6.93
CA HIS A 394 -1.21 -3.93 -7.09
C HIS A 394 -2.22 -5.07 -7.27
N ILE A 395 -3.33 -5.04 -6.53
CA ILE A 395 -4.32 -6.12 -6.50
C ILE A 395 -5.02 -6.40 -7.84
N THR A 396 -5.22 -5.36 -8.67
CA THR A 396 -6.00 -5.44 -9.91
C THR A 396 -5.27 -4.96 -11.16
N ALA A 397 -4.05 -4.43 -11.02
CA ALA A 397 -3.32 -3.78 -12.11
C ALA A 397 -1.91 -4.40 -12.20
N PRO A 398 -1.30 -4.43 -13.39
CA PRO A 398 0.00 -5.06 -13.61
C PRO A 398 1.15 -4.15 -13.15
N PHE A 399 1.13 -3.69 -11.90
CA PHE A 399 2.16 -2.82 -11.34
C PHE A 399 2.74 -3.37 -10.04
N VAL A 400 4.05 -3.26 -9.92
CA VAL A 400 4.81 -3.49 -8.69
C VAL A 400 5.52 -2.21 -8.32
N ILE A 401 5.54 -1.87 -7.05
CA ILE A 401 6.33 -0.74 -6.56
C ILE A 401 7.39 -1.25 -5.59
N THR A 402 8.59 -0.70 -5.71
CA THR A 402 9.70 -0.97 -4.79
C THR A 402 10.22 0.34 -4.23
N SER A 403 10.82 0.26 -3.05
CA SER A 403 11.51 1.37 -2.42
C SER A 403 12.87 0.93 -1.93
N SER A 404 13.77 1.90 -1.79
CA SER A 404 15.15 1.63 -1.41
C SER A 404 15.72 2.72 -0.51
N VAL A 405 16.83 2.34 0.13
CA VAL A 405 17.72 3.24 0.87
C VAL A 405 18.33 4.31 -0.05
N ASP A 406 18.34 4.10 -1.37
CA ASP A 406 18.78 5.11 -2.35
C ASP A 406 17.85 6.33 -2.50
N MET A 407 16.84 6.45 -1.63
CA MET A 407 15.85 7.55 -1.56
C MET A 407 14.87 7.57 -2.74
N THR A 408 14.82 6.50 -3.55
CA THR A 408 13.93 6.39 -4.69
C THR A 408 12.81 5.37 -4.47
N CYS A 409 11.68 5.60 -5.13
CA CYS A 409 10.65 4.59 -5.33
C CYS A 409 10.56 4.27 -6.81
N LYS A 410 10.58 2.99 -7.19
CA LYS A 410 10.46 2.58 -8.59
C LYS A 410 9.12 1.90 -8.84
N VAL A 411 8.53 2.21 -9.99
CA VAL A 411 7.30 1.59 -10.48
C VAL A 411 7.68 0.65 -11.63
N TRP A 412 7.32 -0.62 -11.49
CA TRP A 412 7.59 -1.68 -12.44
C TRP A 412 6.30 -2.10 -13.15
N GLU A 413 6.36 -2.22 -14.47
CA GLU A 413 5.27 -2.78 -15.27
C GLU A 413 5.43 -4.31 -15.34
N CYS A 414 4.36 -5.01 -15.03
CA CYS A 414 4.31 -6.46 -15.16
C CYS A 414 3.91 -6.87 -16.58
N ARG A 415 4.62 -7.86 -17.14
CA ARG A 415 4.42 -8.33 -18.50
C ARG A 415 4.44 -9.84 -18.63
#